data_AF-A0A2N3BQ93-F1
#
_entry.id   AF-A0A2N3BQ93-F1
#
_cell.length_a   1.000
_cell.length_b   1.000
_cell.length_c   1.000
_cell.angle_alpha   90.00
_cell.angle_beta   90.00
_cell.angle_gamma   90.00
#
_symmetry.space_group_name_H-M   'P 1'
#
loop_
_entity.id
_entity.type
_entity.pdbx_description
1 polymer ?
#
loop_
_entity_poly.entity_id
_entity_poly.type
_entity_poly.pdbx_seq_one_letter_code
_entity_poly.pdbx_strand_id
1 'polypeptide(L)'
;MSRGFLVLVLALALLGGVAVAGWLALQACGLRSTVLTGWLPGACPSAETLAARARLEALRQRQDDLLRQIRASERELTRVRCEAVHDQPPALREAELPPPPPQIDEEAWRAGDIGVLEGCWALDSDYRVVNRQTGQETAFTAWSMCFAAGPQGQATMRSPGGLTCSGSVSGTFDGAGRIIFDEAAALGCSDGSQIFRRVLTCSLAGDGTALCNSNQPEVGGNDTVRLRRSAEGN
;
A
#
# COMPACT_ATOMS: atom_id res chain seq x y z
N MET A 1 1.88 -30.18 88.85
CA MET A 1 1.26 -29.56 87.66
C MET A 1 -0.02 -30.32 87.33
N SER A 2 -1.17 -29.66 87.41
CA SER A 2 -2.48 -30.28 87.18
C SER A 2 -2.61 -30.76 85.73
N ARG A 3 -3.25 -31.92 85.50
CA ARG A 3 -3.60 -32.45 84.17
C ARG A 3 -4.27 -31.38 83.28
N GLY A 4 -5.00 -30.43 83.87
CA GLY A 4 -5.61 -29.31 83.14
C GLY A 4 -4.60 -28.35 82.50
N PHE A 5 -3.44 -28.15 83.11
CA PHE A 5 -2.39 -27.25 82.56
C PHE A 5 -1.76 -27.84 81.30
N LEU A 6 -1.55 -29.15 81.26
CA LEU A 6 -0.96 -29.84 80.11
C LEU A 6 -1.90 -29.84 78.90
N VAL A 7 -3.21 -30.03 79.13
CA VAL A 7 -4.24 -29.92 78.09
C VAL A 7 -4.31 -28.51 77.51
N LEU A 8 -4.16 -27.48 78.35
CA LEU A 8 -4.20 -26.09 77.93
C LEU A 8 -3.00 -25.69 77.04
N VAL A 9 -1.79 -26.15 77.38
CA VAL A 9 -0.57 -25.89 76.60
C VAL A 9 -0.65 -26.57 75.22
N LEU A 10 -1.15 -27.80 75.16
CA LEU A 10 -1.34 -28.54 73.91
C LEU A 10 -2.37 -27.88 73.00
N ALA A 11 -3.48 -27.39 73.57
CA ALA A 11 -4.50 -26.65 72.83
C ALA A 11 -3.93 -25.35 72.21
N LEU A 12 -3.11 -24.60 72.96
CA LEU A 12 -2.45 -23.39 72.48
C LEU A 12 -1.43 -23.65 71.37
N ALA A 13 -0.65 -24.74 71.48
CA ALA A 13 0.31 -25.13 70.45
C ALA A 13 -0.38 -25.52 69.13
N LEU A 14 -1.51 -26.24 69.22
CA LEU A 14 -2.34 -26.58 68.06
C LEU A 14 -2.90 -25.33 67.38
N LEU A 15 -3.44 -24.38 68.15
CA LEU A 15 -3.95 -23.11 67.62
C LEU A 15 -2.83 -22.29 66.95
N GLY A 16 -1.64 -22.24 67.55
CA GLY A 16 -0.48 -21.58 66.96
C GLY A 16 -0.02 -22.22 65.65
N GLY A 17 0.01 -23.55 65.59
CA GLY A 17 0.36 -24.29 64.37
C GLY A 17 -0.62 -24.03 63.23
N VAL A 18 -1.93 -24.02 63.51
CA VAL A 18 -2.97 -23.70 62.52
C VAL A 18 -2.85 -22.26 62.03
N ALA A 19 -2.54 -21.30 62.90
CA ALA A 19 -2.33 -19.91 62.50
C ALA A 19 -1.10 -19.72 61.60
N VAL A 20 0.01 -20.42 61.89
CA VAL A 20 1.23 -20.40 61.07
C VAL A 20 0.99 -21.06 59.71
N ALA A 21 0.28 -22.18 59.65
CA ALA A 21 -0.09 -22.82 58.40
C ALA A 21 -1.01 -21.94 57.54
N GLY A 22 -2.00 -21.28 58.16
CA GLY A 22 -2.85 -20.29 57.49
C GLY A 22 -2.06 -19.09 56.96
N TRP A 23 -1.08 -18.60 57.72
CA TRP A 23 -0.18 -17.52 57.30
C TRP A 23 0.72 -17.90 56.12
N LEU A 24 1.25 -19.13 56.13
CA LEU A 24 2.05 -19.67 55.02
C LEU A 24 1.21 -19.91 53.75
N ALA A 25 -0.05 -20.33 53.88
CA ALA A 25 -0.97 -20.48 52.75
C ALA A 25 -1.38 -19.12 52.13
N LEU A 26 -1.57 -18.09 52.95
CA LEU A 26 -1.83 -16.72 52.48
C LEU A 26 -0.64 -16.12 51.70
N GLN A 27 0.60 -16.48 52.08
CA GLN A 27 1.81 -16.14 51.34
C GLN A 27 1.85 -16.81 49.95
N ALA A 28 1.30 -18.01 49.80
CA ALA A 28 1.26 -18.72 48.52
C ALA A 28 0.22 -18.17 47.54
N CYS A 29 -0.87 -17.57 48.05
CA CYS A 29 -1.94 -16.97 47.24
C CYS A 29 -1.80 -15.45 47.03
N GLY A 30 -0.71 -14.81 47.45
CA GLY A 30 -0.44 -13.39 47.17
C GLY A 30 -1.32 -12.38 47.92
N LEU A 31 -2.09 -12.81 48.93
CA LEU A 31 -2.85 -11.92 49.81
C LEU A 31 -1.96 -11.50 50.99
N ARG A 32 -1.40 -10.29 50.92
CA ARG A 32 -0.78 -9.65 52.09
C ARG A 32 -1.75 -8.65 52.69
N SER A 33 -1.85 -8.69 54.01
CA SER A 33 -2.69 -7.84 54.83
C SER A 33 -2.67 -6.38 54.38
N THR A 34 -3.81 -5.71 54.54
CA THR A 34 -4.09 -4.31 54.16
C THR A 34 -3.20 -3.25 54.82
N VAL A 35 -2.31 -3.66 55.73
CA VAL A 35 -1.26 -2.80 56.30
C VAL A 35 -0.05 -2.69 55.35
N LEU A 36 0.21 -3.72 54.53
CA LEU A 36 1.35 -3.76 53.60
C LEU A 36 1.05 -3.15 52.22
N THR A 37 -0.23 -2.95 51.89
CA THR A 37 -0.67 -2.39 50.60
C THR A 37 -0.35 -0.90 50.43
N GLY A 38 -0.02 -0.18 51.50
CA GLY A 38 0.38 1.23 51.45
C GLY A 38 1.87 1.48 51.23
N TRP A 39 2.75 0.49 51.43
CA TRP A 39 4.21 0.68 51.44
C TRP A 39 4.97 -0.06 50.34
N LEU A 40 4.30 -0.95 49.59
CA LEU A 40 4.90 -1.70 48.48
C LEU A 40 4.23 -1.32 47.15
N PRO A 41 4.65 -0.22 46.50
CA PRO A 41 4.23 0.06 45.14
C PRO A 41 4.93 -0.92 44.20
N GLY A 42 4.20 -1.91 43.67
CA GLY A 42 4.64 -2.66 42.48
C GLY A 42 4.92 -4.15 42.63
N ALA A 43 4.59 -4.80 43.75
CA ALA A 43 4.83 -6.25 43.89
C ALA A 43 3.85 -7.13 43.07
N CYS A 44 2.65 -6.61 42.73
CA CYS A 44 1.68 -7.31 41.90
C CYS A 44 1.24 -6.41 40.73
N PRO A 45 1.17 -6.94 39.49
CA PRO A 45 0.63 -6.21 38.36
C PRO A 45 -0.83 -5.80 38.65
N SER A 46 -1.20 -4.57 38.28
CA SER A 46 -2.58 -4.09 38.40
C SER A 46 -3.53 -4.97 37.58
N ALA A 47 -4.83 -4.93 37.90
CA ALA A 47 -5.85 -5.61 37.09
C ALA A 47 -5.78 -5.21 35.61
N GLU A 48 -5.48 -3.94 35.32
CA GLU A 48 -5.24 -3.43 33.97
C GLU A 48 -4.01 -4.08 33.31
N THR A 49 -2.91 -4.23 34.06
CA THR A 49 -1.69 -4.88 33.56
C THR A 49 -1.94 -6.35 33.25
N LEU A 50 -2.70 -7.06 34.08
CA LEU A 50 -3.09 -8.45 33.84
C LEU A 50 -4.00 -8.57 32.60
N ALA A 51 -4.98 -7.67 32.45
CA ALA A 51 -5.84 -7.63 31.27
C ALA A 51 -5.06 -7.32 29.98
N ALA A 52 -4.09 -6.41 30.05
CA ALA A 52 -3.22 -6.08 28.92
C ALA A 52 -2.33 -7.28 28.51
N ARG A 53 -1.78 -8.01 29.48
CA ARG A 53 -1.00 -9.24 29.23
C ARG A 53 -1.86 -10.33 28.57
N ALA A 54 -3.05 -10.57 29.10
CA ALA A 54 -3.99 -11.52 28.52
C ALA A 54 -4.39 -11.14 27.08
N ARG A 55 -4.60 -9.85 26.81
CA ARG A 55 -4.88 -9.34 25.45
C ARG A 55 -3.69 -9.55 24.51
N LEU A 56 -2.46 -9.31 24.98
CA LEU A 56 -1.25 -9.53 24.19
C LEU A 56 -1.07 -11.02 23.84
N GLU A 57 -1.29 -11.91 24.80
CA GLU A 57 -1.24 -13.36 24.57
C GLU A 57 -2.32 -13.81 23.57
N ALA A 58 -3.55 -13.30 23.69
CA ALA A 58 -4.61 -13.58 22.72
C ALA A 58 -4.28 -13.07 21.31
N LEU A 59 -3.62 -11.92 21.19
CA LEU A 59 -3.16 -11.40 19.89
C LEU A 59 -2.02 -12.24 19.29
N ARG A 60 -1.07 -12.70 20.11
CA ARG A 60 -0.01 -13.60 19.67
C ARG A 60 -0.58 -14.93 19.18
N GLN A 61 -1.53 -15.51 19.92
CA GLN A 61 -2.23 -16.72 19.49
C GLN A 61 -2.96 -16.53 18.15
N ARG A 62 -3.61 -15.37 17.95
CA ARG A 62 -4.26 -15.04 16.66
C ARG A 62 -3.24 -14.89 15.53
N GLN A 63 -2.10 -14.25 15.79
CA GLN A 63 -1.03 -14.12 14.80
C GLN A 63 -0.51 -15.49 14.38
N ASP A 64 -0.21 -16.36 15.34
CA ASP A 64 0.26 -17.72 15.06
C ASP A 64 -0.77 -18.53 14.26
N ASP A 65 -2.06 -18.36 14.57
CA ASP A 65 -3.13 -19.01 13.85
C ASP A 65 -3.23 -18.53 12.39
N LEU A 66 -3.20 -17.21 12.16
CA LEU A 66 -3.19 -16.63 10.83
C LEU A 66 -1.98 -17.07 10.00
N LEU A 67 -0.80 -17.14 10.61
CA LEU A 67 0.40 -17.63 9.93
C LEU A 67 0.28 -19.12 9.55
N ARG A 68 -0.39 -19.94 10.36
CA ARG A 68 -0.70 -21.33 10.00
C ARG A 68 -1.67 -21.41 8.84
N GLN A 69 -2.69 -20.55 8.81
CA GLN A 69 -3.66 -20.48 7.71
C GLN A 69 -2.99 -20.06 6.41
N ILE A 70 -2.15 -19.02 6.41
CA ILE A 70 -1.40 -18.57 5.23
C ILE A 70 -0.59 -19.73 4.65
N ARG A 71 0.21 -20.41 5.48
CA ARG A 71 1.03 -21.55 5.02
C ARG A 71 0.17 -22.71 4.50
N ALA A 72 -1.02 -22.92 5.04
CA ALA A 72 -1.94 -23.94 4.56
C ALA A 72 -2.47 -23.58 3.16
N SER A 73 -2.93 -22.34 2.98
CA SER A 73 -3.39 -21.84 1.68
C SER A 73 -2.28 -21.80 0.64
N GLU A 74 -1.06 -21.41 1.00
CA GLU A 74 0.09 -21.44 0.08
C GLU A 74 0.38 -22.87 -0.41
N ARG A 75 0.31 -23.87 0.48
CA ARG A 75 0.46 -25.28 0.10
C ARG A 75 -0.66 -25.75 -0.81
N GLU A 76 -1.89 -25.32 -0.57
CA GLU A 76 -3.04 -25.64 -1.43
C GLU A 76 -2.89 -25.00 -2.81
N LEU A 77 -2.53 -23.71 -2.88
CA LEU A 77 -2.25 -23.01 -4.13
C LEU A 77 -1.10 -23.65 -4.91
N THR A 78 -0.07 -24.15 -4.21
CA THR A 78 1.04 -24.87 -4.84
C THR A 78 0.59 -26.18 -5.49
N ARG A 79 -0.42 -26.86 -4.93
CA ARG A 79 -0.99 -28.08 -5.54
C ARG A 79 -1.82 -27.79 -6.79
N VAL A 80 -2.42 -26.60 -6.89
CA VAL A 80 -3.28 -26.21 -8.02
C VAL A 80 -2.50 -25.46 -9.10
N ARG A 81 -1.33 -24.89 -8.75
CA ARG A 81 -0.44 -24.26 -9.73
C ARG A 81 0.16 -25.34 -10.62
N CYS A 82 -0.46 -25.54 -11.78
CA CYS A 82 0.16 -26.28 -12.87
C CYS A 82 1.41 -25.50 -13.32
N GLU A 83 2.55 -26.17 -13.40
CA GLU A 83 3.68 -25.71 -14.20
C GLU A 83 3.16 -25.59 -15.64
N ALA A 84 3.22 -24.39 -16.22
CA ALA A 84 2.97 -24.27 -17.64
C ALA A 84 4.09 -25.07 -18.34
N VAL A 85 3.78 -26.26 -18.83
CA VAL A 85 4.64 -26.96 -19.78
C VAL A 85 4.64 -26.12 -21.04
N HIS A 86 5.59 -25.19 -21.12
CA HIS A 86 6.04 -24.72 -22.42
C HIS A 86 6.77 -25.90 -23.04
N ASP A 87 6.10 -26.59 -23.95
CA ASP A 87 6.83 -27.18 -25.07
C ASP A 87 7.75 -26.07 -25.55
N GLN A 88 9.07 -26.29 -25.52
CA GLN A 88 9.99 -25.37 -26.17
C GLN A 88 9.43 -25.16 -27.57
N PRO A 89 8.97 -23.94 -27.91
CA PRO A 89 8.50 -23.70 -29.25
C PRO A 89 9.64 -24.09 -30.19
N PRO A 90 9.35 -24.75 -31.34
CA PRO A 90 10.39 -25.06 -32.32
C PRO A 90 11.24 -23.81 -32.47
N ALA A 91 12.54 -23.91 -32.14
CA ALA A 91 13.45 -22.79 -31.89
C ALA A 91 12.94 -21.56 -32.61
N LEU A 92 12.28 -20.65 -31.87
CA LEU A 92 11.72 -19.44 -32.45
C LEU A 92 12.87 -18.84 -33.24
N ARG A 93 12.74 -18.88 -34.56
CA ARG A 93 13.55 -18.13 -35.50
C ARG A 93 13.60 -16.76 -34.88
N GLU A 94 14.75 -16.39 -34.31
CA GLU A 94 14.96 -15.29 -33.37
C GLU A 94 13.91 -14.22 -33.65
N ALA A 95 12.81 -14.25 -32.88
CA ALA A 95 11.71 -13.36 -33.15
C ALA A 95 12.32 -11.99 -32.91
N GLU A 96 12.54 -11.26 -34.00
CA GLU A 96 13.19 -9.95 -34.01
C GLU A 96 12.56 -9.18 -32.87
N LEU A 97 13.33 -8.97 -31.79
CA LEU A 97 12.83 -8.28 -30.61
C LEU A 97 12.20 -6.99 -31.12
N PRO A 98 10.95 -6.67 -30.71
CA PRO A 98 10.33 -5.45 -31.17
C PRO A 98 11.32 -4.30 -30.96
N PRO A 99 11.50 -3.43 -31.97
CA PRO A 99 12.50 -2.38 -31.88
C PRO A 99 12.30 -1.63 -30.56
N PRO A 100 13.40 -1.27 -29.87
CA PRO A 100 13.29 -0.54 -28.62
C PRO A 100 12.42 0.70 -28.83
N PRO A 101 11.57 1.07 -27.85
CA PRO A 101 10.73 2.23 -28.00
C PRO A 101 11.57 3.45 -28.36
N PRO A 102 11.06 4.35 -29.21
CA PRO A 102 11.77 5.57 -29.54
C PRO A 102 12.16 6.31 -28.26
N GLN A 103 13.32 6.96 -28.27
CA GLN A 103 13.76 7.77 -27.15
C GLN A 103 13.27 9.21 -27.31
N ILE A 104 13.15 9.94 -26.20
CA ILE A 104 12.91 11.38 -26.25
C ILE A 104 14.17 12.04 -26.81
N ASP A 105 14.01 12.88 -27.83
CA ASP A 105 15.11 13.69 -28.35
C ASP A 105 15.49 14.76 -27.31
N GLU A 106 16.58 14.52 -26.59
CA GLU A 106 17.02 15.41 -25.52
C GLU A 106 17.53 16.75 -26.04
N GLU A 107 18.08 16.79 -27.25
CA GLU A 107 18.60 18.02 -27.85
C GLU A 107 17.44 18.92 -28.24
N ALA A 108 16.43 18.37 -28.92
CA ALA A 108 15.18 19.06 -29.22
C ALA A 108 14.48 19.52 -27.93
N TRP A 109 14.43 18.68 -26.90
CA TRP A 109 13.87 19.06 -25.60
C TRP A 109 14.60 20.27 -24.99
N ARG A 110 15.94 20.21 -24.92
CA ARG A 110 16.75 21.29 -24.34
C ARG A 110 16.68 22.58 -25.16
N ALA A 111 16.49 22.48 -26.47
CA ALA A 111 16.28 23.62 -27.36
C ALA A 111 14.87 24.22 -27.25
N GLY A 112 13.93 23.55 -26.55
CA GLY A 112 12.53 23.96 -26.51
C GLY A 112 11.81 23.78 -27.86
N ASP A 113 12.29 22.85 -28.69
CA ASP A 113 11.70 22.57 -30.00
C ASP A 113 10.38 21.80 -29.82
N ILE A 114 9.29 22.41 -30.25
CA ILE A 114 7.94 21.83 -30.18
C ILE A 114 7.81 20.54 -31.00
N GLY A 115 8.68 20.32 -31.99
CA GLY A 115 8.76 19.08 -32.76
C GLY A 115 8.98 17.85 -31.89
N VAL A 116 9.54 18.00 -30.68
CA VAL A 116 9.70 16.89 -29.71
C VAL A 116 8.36 16.26 -29.31
N LEU A 117 7.24 16.95 -29.49
CA LEU A 117 5.92 16.42 -29.18
C LEU A 117 5.43 15.39 -30.20
N GLU A 118 5.83 15.51 -31.46
CA GLU A 118 5.29 14.76 -32.59
C GLU A 118 5.37 13.25 -32.38
N GLY A 119 4.32 12.53 -32.76
CA GLY A 119 4.15 11.11 -32.43
C GLY A 119 3.42 10.89 -31.10
N CYS A 120 3.49 9.66 -30.60
CA CYS A 120 2.73 9.24 -29.42
C CYS A 120 3.61 9.17 -28.17
N TRP A 121 3.08 9.72 -27.08
CA TRP A 121 3.57 9.54 -25.72
C TRP A 121 2.71 8.49 -25.04
N ALA A 122 3.31 7.63 -24.22
CA ALA A 122 2.63 6.59 -23.47
C ALA A 122 3.02 6.63 -21.99
N LEU A 123 2.06 6.25 -21.15
CA LEU A 123 2.25 6.05 -19.73
C LEU A 123 3.24 4.91 -19.45
N ASP A 124 4.17 5.18 -18.55
CA ASP A 124 5.25 4.27 -18.12
C ASP A 124 5.24 4.04 -16.59
N SER A 125 4.14 4.42 -15.93
CA SER A 125 3.93 4.22 -14.49
C SER A 125 2.51 3.72 -14.24
N ASP A 126 2.26 3.19 -13.04
CA ASP A 126 0.88 2.93 -12.62
C ASP A 126 0.11 4.25 -12.52
N TYR A 127 -1.14 4.27 -12.97
CA TYR A 127 -2.02 5.42 -12.82
C TYR A 127 -3.43 5.00 -12.41
N ARG A 128 -3.98 5.70 -11.43
CA ARG A 128 -5.29 5.41 -10.85
C ARG A 128 -6.09 6.68 -10.66
N VAL A 129 -7.39 6.59 -10.90
CA VAL A 129 -8.32 7.69 -10.65
C VAL A 129 -9.38 7.24 -9.65
N VAL A 130 -9.84 8.17 -8.83
CA VAL A 130 -10.90 7.91 -7.85
C VAL A 130 -12.15 8.68 -8.26
N ASN A 131 -13.27 7.97 -8.39
CA ASN A 131 -14.57 8.60 -8.54
C ASN A 131 -14.95 9.32 -7.25
N ARG A 132 -15.11 10.64 -7.31
CA ARG A 132 -15.35 11.49 -6.14
C ARG A 132 -16.74 11.32 -5.52
N GLN A 133 -17.71 10.78 -6.26
CA GLN A 133 -19.06 10.54 -5.76
C GLN A 133 -19.17 9.17 -5.08
N THR A 134 -18.57 8.13 -5.68
CA THR A 134 -18.70 6.74 -5.22
C THR A 134 -17.52 6.23 -4.41
N GLY A 135 -16.37 6.91 -4.47
CA GLY A 135 -15.10 6.44 -3.90
C GLY A 135 -14.45 5.30 -4.67
N GLN A 136 -15.05 4.86 -5.79
CA GLN A 136 -14.52 3.76 -6.59
C GLN A 136 -13.23 4.17 -7.30
N GLU A 137 -12.20 3.33 -7.19
CA GLU A 137 -10.92 3.52 -7.86
C GLU A 137 -10.87 2.74 -9.18
N THR A 138 -10.35 3.38 -10.23
CA THR A 138 -10.14 2.78 -11.55
C THR A 138 -8.68 2.90 -11.94
N ALA A 139 -8.04 1.78 -12.23
CA ALA A 139 -6.68 1.76 -12.77
C ALA A 139 -6.72 1.92 -14.30
N PHE A 140 -5.82 2.75 -14.83
CA PHE A 140 -5.58 2.88 -16.25
C PHE A 140 -4.23 2.25 -16.59
N THR A 141 -4.26 1.21 -17.43
CA THR A 141 -3.06 0.49 -17.86
C THR A 141 -2.49 1.00 -19.17
N ALA A 142 -3.25 1.82 -19.89
CA ALA A 142 -2.76 2.53 -21.06
C ALA A 142 -3.27 3.96 -21.02
N TRP A 143 -2.35 4.90 -21.17
CA TRP A 143 -2.67 6.29 -21.46
C TRP A 143 -1.69 6.77 -22.51
N SER A 144 -2.25 7.28 -23.61
CA SER A 144 -1.52 7.76 -24.77
C SER A 144 -1.90 9.20 -25.08
N MET A 145 -0.94 9.99 -25.55
CA MET A 145 -1.12 11.33 -26.08
C MET A 145 -0.39 11.43 -27.40
N CYS A 146 -1.13 11.57 -28.50
CA CYS A 146 -0.57 11.56 -29.85
C CYS A 146 -0.70 12.93 -30.50
N PHE A 147 0.41 13.43 -31.03
CA PHE A 147 0.53 14.72 -31.72
C PHE A 147 0.91 14.45 -33.17
N ALA A 148 0.17 15.01 -34.12
CA ALA A 148 0.48 14.83 -35.53
C ALA A 148 1.63 15.75 -35.96
N ALA A 149 1.38 17.06 -35.94
CA ALA A 149 2.36 18.12 -36.17
C ALA A 149 1.96 19.34 -35.33
N GLY A 150 2.91 19.88 -34.57
CA GLY A 150 2.68 21.02 -33.69
C GLY A 150 2.02 20.69 -32.35
N PRO A 151 1.48 21.71 -31.65
CA PRO A 151 1.20 21.62 -30.21
C PRO A 151 -0.13 20.94 -29.87
N GLN A 152 -0.95 20.53 -30.84
CA GLN A 152 -2.27 19.97 -30.59
C GLN A 152 -2.27 18.46 -30.83
N GLY A 153 -2.96 17.73 -29.97
CA GLY A 153 -3.00 16.28 -29.99
C GLY A 153 -4.27 15.71 -29.36
N GLN A 154 -4.30 14.38 -29.30
CA GLN A 154 -5.40 13.61 -28.75
C GLN A 154 -4.90 12.73 -27.61
N ALA A 155 -5.53 12.86 -26.44
CA ALA A 155 -5.31 11.98 -25.30
C ALA A 155 -6.34 10.84 -25.33
N THR A 156 -5.88 9.63 -25.04
CA THR A 156 -6.71 8.43 -24.88
C THR A 156 -6.22 7.59 -23.72
N MET A 157 -7.11 7.25 -22.79
CA MET A 157 -6.87 6.38 -21.64
C MET A 157 -7.74 5.12 -21.76
N ARG A 158 -7.19 3.96 -21.38
CA ARG A 158 -7.88 2.67 -21.38
C ARG A 158 -7.64 1.93 -20.07
N SER A 159 -8.72 1.49 -19.44
CA SER A 159 -8.66 0.62 -18.26
C SER A 159 -8.64 -0.86 -18.69
N PRO A 160 -8.15 -1.77 -17.84
CA PRO A 160 -8.27 -3.22 -18.07
C PRO A 160 -9.71 -3.70 -18.25
N GLY A 161 -10.67 -2.99 -17.66
CA GLY A 161 -12.10 -3.29 -17.75
C GLY A 161 -12.77 -2.80 -19.05
N GLY A 162 -12.00 -2.25 -20.00
CA GLY A 162 -12.51 -1.77 -21.28
C GLY A 162 -13.05 -0.33 -21.29
N LEU A 163 -13.02 0.37 -20.14
CA LEU A 163 -13.37 1.79 -20.08
C LEU A 163 -12.36 2.59 -20.89
N THR A 164 -12.86 3.39 -21.84
CA THR A 164 -12.02 4.27 -22.66
C THR A 164 -12.41 5.73 -22.42
N CYS A 165 -11.44 6.58 -22.13
CA CYS A 165 -11.63 8.02 -21.96
C CYS A 165 -10.76 8.79 -22.93
N SER A 166 -11.29 9.82 -23.58
CA SER A 166 -10.57 10.56 -24.61
C SER A 166 -10.93 12.04 -24.65
N GLY A 167 -10.00 12.86 -25.10
CA GLY A 167 -10.17 14.30 -25.26
C GLY A 167 -8.94 14.98 -25.87
N SER A 168 -9.10 16.24 -26.26
CA SER A 168 -8.01 17.04 -26.81
C SER A 168 -6.94 17.35 -25.76
N VAL A 169 -5.69 17.32 -26.17
CA VAL A 169 -4.54 17.75 -25.35
C VAL A 169 -3.68 18.71 -26.16
N SER A 170 -3.15 19.74 -25.52
CA SER A 170 -2.10 20.57 -26.10
C SER A 170 -0.79 20.36 -25.36
N GLY A 171 0.33 20.59 -26.05
CA GLY A 171 1.67 20.56 -25.48
C GLY A 171 2.40 21.86 -25.78
N THR A 172 3.07 22.44 -24.78
CA THR A 172 3.93 23.61 -24.95
C THR A 172 5.13 23.56 -24.01
N PHE A 173 6.23 24.25 -24.33
CA PHE A 173 7.26 24.50 -23.34
C PHE A 173 6.89 25.65 -22.41
N ASP A 174 7.21 25.52 -21.13
CA ASP A 174 7.23 26.65 -20.22
C ASP A 174 8.55 27.43 -20.35
N GLY A 175 8.59 28.64 -19.74
CA GLY A 175 9.80 29.47 -19.74
C GLY A 175 10.98 28.88 -18.96
N ALA A 176 10.83 27.70 -18.36
CA ALA A 176 11.86 26.99 -17.60
C ALA A 176 12.34 25.69 -18.29
N GLY A 177 11.92 25.42 -19.54
CA GLY A 177 12.35 24.25 -20.31
C GLY A 177 11.63 22.95 -19.95
N ARG A 178 10.45 23.02 -19.32
CA ARG A 178 9.57 21.89 -19.04
C ARG A 178 8.44 21.84 -20.06
N ILE A 179 7.97 20.65 -20.40
CA ILE A 179 6.78 20.50 -21.24
C ILE A 179 5.54 20.54 -20.37
N ILE A 180 4.56 21.33 -20.80
CA ILE A 180 3.22 21.40 -20.25
C ILE A 180 2.28 20.67 -21.19
N PHE A 181 1.67 19.57 -20.75
CA PHE A 181 0.52 18.99 -21.44
C PHE A 181 -0.77 19.47 -20.77
N ASP A 182 -1.67 20.12 -21.53
CA ASP A 182 -2.95 20.63 -21.04
C ASP A 182 -4.10 19.92 -21.74
N GLU A 183 -4.82 19.09 -21.00
CA GLU A 183 -6.08 18.52 -21.45
C GLU A 183 -7.15 19.60 -21.34
N ALA A 184 -7.36 20.36 -22.43
CA ALA A 184 -8.15 21.58 -22.48
C ALA A 184 -9.55 21.50 -21.81
N ALA A 185 -10.10 20.31 -21.65
CA ALA A 185 -11.31 20.02 -20.89
C ALA A 185 -11.24 18.62 -20.23
N ALA A 186 -12.27 18.27 -19.45
CA ALA A 186 -12.42 16.93 -18.92
C ALA A 186 -12.48 15.87 -20.05
N LEU A 187 -11.81 14.73 -19.86
CA LEU A 187 -11.85 13.62 -20.81
C LEU A 187 -13.19 12.89 -20.68
N GLY A 188 -13.92 12.74 -21.79
CA GLY A 188 -15.16 11.98 -21.83
C GLY A 188 -14.89 10.49 -21.87
N CYS A 189 -15.58 9.72 -21.03
CA CYS A 189 -15.45 8.26 -20.96
C CYS A 189 -16.64 7.54 -21.62
N SER A 190 -16.40 6.31 -22.08
CA SER A 190 -17.37 5.48 -22.81
C SER A 190 -18.61 5.08 -21.99
N ASP A 191 -18.55 5.16 -20.66
CA ASP A 191 -19.67 4.91 -19.74
C ASP A 191 -20.46 6.19 -19.39
N GLY A 192 -20.14 7.32 -20.02
CA GLY A 192 -20.75 8.62 -19.76
C GLY A 192 -20.14 9.38 -18.57
N SER A 193 -19.20 8.78 -17.85
CA SER A 193 -18.40 9.49 -16.85
C SER A 193 -17.35 10.39 -17.50
N GLN A 194 -16.66 11.18 -16.69
CA GLN A 194 -15.58 12.06 -17.16
C GLN A 194 -14.43 12.06 -16.17
N ILE A 195 -13.21 12.19 -16.69
CA ILE A 195 -12.02 12.49 -15.88
C ILE A 195 -11.78 13.99 -15.92
N PHE A 196 -11.69 14.63 -14.76
CA PHE A 196 -11.38 16.06 -14.65
C PHE A 196 -10.15 16.42 -15.48
N ARG A 197 -10.16 17.64 -16.02
CA ARG A 197 -9.06 18.25 -16.77
C ARG A 197 -7.76 18.12 -15.98
N ARG A 198 -6.67 17.86 -16.71
CA ARG A 198 -5.33 17.75 -16.16
C ARG A 198 -4.38 18.70 -16.86
N VAL A 199 -3.47 19.26 -16.06
CA VAL A 199 -2.28 19.97 -16.53
C VAL A 199 -1.08 19.19 -16.03
N LEU A 200 -0.33 18.59 -16.95
CA LEU A 200 0.89 17.86 -16.66
C LEU A 200 2.09 18.77 -16.87
N THR A 201 2.94 18.92 -15.87
CA THR A 201 4.23 19.61 -15.98
C THR A 201 5.35 18.60 -15.94
N CYS A 202 6.07 18.45 -17.05
CA CYS A 202 7.01 17.38 -17.29
C CYS A 202 8.45 17.89 -17.40
N SER A 203 9.36 17.19 -16.73
CA SER A 203 10.80 17.37 -16.90
C SER A 203 11.40 16.11 -17.52
N LEU A 204 12.42 16.28 -18.36
CA LEU A 204 13.21 15.16 -18.86
C LEU A 204 13.92 14.44 -17.70
N ALA A 205 13.75 13.13 -17.62
CA ALA A 205 14.46 12.27 -16.68
C ALA A 205 15.71 11.65 -17.34
N GLY A 206 16.68 11.25 -16.53
CA GLY A 206 17.97 10.74 -17.02
C GLY A 206 17.93 9.34 -17.66
N ASP A 207 16.76 8.71 -17.74
CA ASP A 207 16.56 7.39 -18.32
C ASP A 207 15.74 7.41 -19.63
N GLY A 208 15.65 8.58 -20.28
CA GLY A 208 14.96 8.75 -21.56
C GLY A 208 13.44 8.82 -21.44
N THR A 209 12.92 9.02 -20.22
CA THR A 209 11.49 9.25 -19.94
C THR A 209 11.24 10.70 -19.53
N ALA A 210 9.99 11.11 -19.42
CA ALA A 210 9.56 12.36 -18.83
C ALA A 210 8.87 12.11 -17.49
N LEU A 211 9.34 12.76 -16.43
CA LEU A 211 8.69 12.75 -15.12
C LEU A 211 7.74 13.94 -15.02
N CYS A 212 6.46 13.66 -14.81
CA CYS A 212 5.40 14.65 -14.89
C CYS A 212 4.63 14.77 -13.57
N ASN A 213 4.42 16.00 -13.12
CA ASN A 213 3.41 16.28 -12.11
C ASN A 213 2.07 16.50 -12.82
N SER A 214 1.09 15.64 -12.54
CA SER A 214 -0.28 15.72 -13.06
C SER A 214 -1.18 16.44 -12.05
N ASN A 215 -1.57 17.67 -12.36
CA ASN A 215 -2.47 18.46 -11.52
C ASN A 215 -3.89 18.49 -12.11
N GLN A 216 -4.90 18.40 -11.24
CA GLN A 216 -6.32 18.61 -11.56
C GLN A 216 -6.82 19.88 -10.87
N PRO A 217 -6.79 21.04 -11.54
CA PRO A 217 -7.07 22.34 -10.92
C PRO A 217 -8.45 22.43 -10.25
N GLU A 218 -9.47 21.80 -10.83
CA GLU A 218 -10.86 21.89 -10.40
C GLU A 218 -11.11 21.22 -9.05
N VAL A 219 -10.31 20.19 -8.74
CA VAL A 219 -10.54 19.32 -7.58
C VAL A 219 -9.33 19.22 -6.65
N GLY A 220 -8.26 19.98 -6.96
CA GLY A 220 -7.00 20.00 -6.22
C GLY A 220 -6.22 18.68 -6.28
N GLY A 221 -6.54 17.80 -7.23
CA GLY A 221 -5.86 16.51 -7.40
C GLY A 221 -4.41 16.70 -7.84
N ASN A 222 -3.51 15.87 -7.33
CA ASN A 222 -2.11 15.87 -7.74
C ASN A 222 -1.58 14.44 -7.73
N ASP A 223 -0.84 14.09 -8.77
CA ASP A 223 -0.15 12.81 -8.86
C ASP A 223 1.16 12.96 -9.66
N THR A 224 2.03 11.96 -9.56
CA THR A 224 3.26 11.89 -10.36
C THR A 224 3.16 10.73 -11.34
N VAL A 225 3.37 11.03 -12.62
CA VAL A 225 3.33 10.04 -13.70
C VAL A 225 4.62 10.06 -14.50
N ARG A 226 4.98 8.92 -15.08
CA ARG A 226 6.09 8.80 -16.02
C ARG A 226 5.54 8.59 -17.41
N LEU A 227 6.09 9.32 -18.37
CA LEU A 227 5.74 9.19 -19.78
C LEU A 227 6.98 8.83 -20.58
N ARG A 228 6.80 8.03 -21.62
CA ARG A 228 7.83 7.70 -22.61
C ARG A 228 7.29 7.85 -24.01
N ARG A 229 8.15 7.85 -25.03
CA ARG A 229 7.66 7.75 -26.41
C ARG A 229 7.15 6.33 -26.67
N SER A 230 6.12 6.25 -27.48
CA SER A 230 5.52 4.99 -27.93
C SER A 230 5.94 4.67 -29.36
N ALA A 231 6.27 3.41 -29.62
CA ALA A 231 6.45 2.89 -30.98
C ALA A 231 5.11 2.55 -31.65
N GLU A 232 4.04 2.41 -30.86
CA GLU A 232 2.69 2.17 -31.38
C GLU A 232 2.13 3.49 -31.91
N GLY A 233 2.17 3.65 -33.22
CA GLY A 233 1.34 4.60 -33.96
C GLY A 233 -0.10 4.09 -33.98
N ASN A 234 -1.03 5.02 -33.82
CA ASN A 234 -2.49 4.80 -33.83
C ASN A 234 -2.96 4.00 -35.07
#